data_AF-A0ABD1RL09-F1
#
_entry.id   AF-A0ABD1RL09-F1
#
_cell.length_a   1.000
_cell.length_b   1.000
_cell.length_c   1.000
_cell.angle_alpha   90.00
_cell.angle_beta   90.00
_cell.angle_gamma   90.00
#
_symmetry.space_group_name_H-M   'P 1'
#
loop_
_entity.id
_entity.type
_entity.pdbx_description
1 polymer ?
#
loop_
_entity_poly.entity_id
_entity_poly.type
_entity_poly.pdbx_seq_one_letter_code
_entity_poly.pdbx_strand_id
1 'polypeptide(L)'
;MGLMQALKSLDSFPRAEEHLLQKSKSGALVSIVGLVIMATLFFHELTYYLSTYTVHQVFEGSSHVNMSHIIHNLSFRPEYPGIHNPLDGTMWILRGASGTFKYYIKPLLTLRACIRSVM
;
A
#
# COMPACT_ATOMS: atom_id res chain seq x y z
N MET A 1 -0.72 17.43 49.36
CA MET A 1 -0.53 16.08 48.80
C MET A 1 0.13 16.25 47.44
N GLY A 2 1.45 16.13 47.41
CA GLY A 2 2.27 16.62 46.31
C GLY A 2 2.23 15.69 45.09
N LEU A 3 2.31 16.30 43.92
CA LEU A 3 2.37 15.65 42.60
C LEU A 3 3.45 14.54 42.53
N MET A 4 4.52 14.68 43.31
CA MET A 4 5.57 13.65 43.46
C MET A 4 5.06 12.32 44.03
N GLN A 5 4.01 12.34 44.84
CA GLN A 5 3.42 11.12 45.42
C GLN A 5 2.49 10.41 44.42
N ALA A 6 1.84 11.17 43.54
CA ALA A 6 1.07 10.63 42.41
C ALA A 6 1.98 10.04 41.33
N LEU A 7 3.13 10.67 41.05
CA LEU A 7 4.14 10.09 40.16
C LEU A 7 4.77 8.82 40.75
N LYS A 8 4.96 8.77 42.07
CA LYS A 8 5.49 7.58 42.77
C LYS A 8 4.51 6.41 42.82
N SER A 9 3.19 6.65 42.77
CA SER A 9 2.19 5.56 42.74
C SER A 9 1.99 4.95 41.35
N LEU A 10 2.48 5.61 40.29
CA LEU A 10 2.44 5.09 38.92
C LEU A 10 3.64 4.20 38.60
N ASP A 11 4.69 4.21 39.44
CA ASP A 11 5.88 3.37 39.29
C ASP A 11 5.70 2.05 40.05
N SER A 12 4.83 1.19 39.51
CA SER A 12 4.45 -0.11 40.10
C SER A 12 5.43 -1.25 39.74
N PHE A 13 6.52 -0.95 39.05
CA PHE A 13 7.50 -1.96 38.66
C PHE A 13 8.60 -2.06 39.72
N PRO A 14 8.86 -3.25 40.30
CA PRO A 14 9.98 -3.42 41.22
C PRO A 14 11.26 -3.09 40.47
N ARG A 15 11.94 -2.03 40.92
CA ARG A 15 13.21 -1.57 40.36
C ARG A 15 14.18 -2.76 40.36
N ALA A 16 14.60 -3.19 39.17
CA ALA A 16 15.50 -4.33 39.01
C ALA A 16 16.77 -4.10 39.82
N GLU A 17 17.17 -5.10 40.61
CA GLU A 17 18.32 -5.03 41.51
C GLU A 17 19.60 -4.60 40.77
N GLU A 18 20.25 -3.59 41.32
CA GLU A 18 21.44 -2.93 40.77
C GLU A 18 22.68 -3.84 40.71
N HIS A 19 22.65 -4.99 41.38
CA HIS A 19 23.67 -6.05 41.36
C HIS A 19 23.50 -7.06 40.22
N LEU A 20 22.34 -7.12 39.56
CA LEU A 20 22.08 -7.97 38.39
C LEU A 20 22.11 -7.19 37.08
N LEU A 21 21.96 -5.87 37.16
CA LEU A 21 22.15 -4.96 36.04
C LEU A 21 23.65 -4.69 35.85
N GLN A 22 24.35 -5.61 35.18
CA GLN A 22 25.66 -5.26 34.62
C GLN A 22 25.47 -4.08 33.68
N LYS A 23 25.94 -2.90 34.10
CA LYS A 23 25.92 -1.65 33.34
C LYS A 23 26.87 -1.79 32.15
N SER A 24 26.40 -2.46 31.11
CA SER A 24 27.21 -2.75 29.93
C SER A 24 27.37 -1.45 29.14
N LYS A 25 28.60 -0.91 29.12
CA LYS A 25 28.95 0.25 28.31
C LYS A 25 28.67 0.01 26.82
N SER A 26 28.75 -1.26 26.41
CA SER A 26 28.48 -1.70 25.03
C SER A 26 27.00 -1.60 24.66
N GLY A 27 26.07 -1.96 25.56
CA GLY A 27 24.63 -1.85 25.30
C GLY A 27 24.17 -0.41 25.14
N ALA A 28 24.74 0.52 25.92
CA ALA A 28 24.46 1.95 25.78
C ALA A 28 24.90 2.48 24.39
N LEU A 29 26.08 2.07 23.91
CA LEU A 29 26.57 2.45 22.58
C LEU A 29 25.66 1.91 21.47
N VAL A 30 25.28 0.63 21.54
CA VAL A 30 24.41 -0.02 20.55
C VAL A 30 23.03 0.66 20.53
N SER A 31 22.48 1.03 21.69
CA SER A 31 21.22 1.77 21.76
C SER A 31 21.30 3.17 21.14
N ILE A 32 22.41 3.90 21.32
CA ILE A 32 22.60 5.22 20.72
C ILE A 32 22.71 5.08 19.20
N VAL A 33 23.52 4.15 18.72
CA VAL A 33 23.68 3.89 17.27
C VAL A 33 22.36 3.46 16.65
N GLY A 34 21.63 2.55 17.30
CA GLY A 34 20.31 2.10 16.86
C GLY A 34 19.30 3.25 16.81
N LEU A 35 19.26 4.12 17.83
CA LEU A 35 18.36 5.27 17.87
C LEU A 35 18.67 6.28 16.76
N VAL A 36 19.95 6.52 16.47
CA VAL A 36 20.37 7.40 15.36
C VAL A 36 19.90 6.84 14.03
N ILE A 37 20.14 5.55 13.77
CA ILE A 37 19.70 4.89 12.53
C ILE A 37 18.18 4.93 12.40
N MET A 38 17.44 4.62 13.47
CA MET A 38 15.98 4.65 13.48
C MET A 38 15.42 6.05 13.25
N ALA A 39 16.04 7.09 13.85
CA ALA A 39 15.65 8.47 13.62
C ALA A 39 15.90 8.89 12.16
N THR A 40 17.08 8.58 11.61
CA THR A 40 17.41 8.89 10.21
C THR A 40 16.43 8.24 9.23
N LEU A 41 16.10 6.96 9.43
CA LEU A 41 15.11 6.26 8.61
C LEU A 41 13.71 6.87 8.75
N PHE A 42 13.30 7.24 9.97
CA PHE A 42 12.02 7.89 10.19
C PHE A 42 11.92 9.22 9.46
N PHE A 43 12.94 10.08 9.55
CA PHE A 43 12.96 11.35 8.82
C PHE A 43 13.03 11.15 7.30
N HIS A 44 13.79 10.16 6.82
CA HIS A 44 13.84 9.83 5.39
C HIS A 44 12.46 9.44 4.84
N GLU A 45 11.80 8.48 5.49
CA GLU A 45 10.46 8.03 5.08
C GLU A 45 9.41 9.11 5.27
N LEU A 46 9.50 9.92 6.34
CA LEU A 46 8.58 11.04 6.56
C LEU A 46 8.73 12.10 5.47
N THR A 47 9.96 12.49 5.14
CA THR A 47 10.22 13.44 4.05
C THR A 47 9.81 12.84 2.71
N TYR A 48 10.04 11.55 2.48
CA TYR A 48 9.59 10.86 1.26
C TYR A 48 8.06 10.84 1.15
N TYR A 49 7.35 10.51 2.24
CA TYR A 49 5.88 10.49 2.29
C TYR A 49 5.28 11.88 2.12
N LEU A 50 5.89 12.91 2.71
CA LEU A 50 5.46 14.30 2.53
C LEU A 50 5.87 14.86 1.15
N SER A 51 6.93 14.32 0.53
CA SER A 51 7.41 14.67 -0.81
C SER A 51 6.73 13.79 -1.87
N THR A 52 5.44 13.98 -2.06
CA THR A 52 4.58 13.31 -3.06
C THR A 52 4.82 13.77 -4.51
N TYR A 53 6.02 14.27 -4.84
CA TYR A 53 6.28 15.00 -6.07
C TYR A 53 6.46 14.14 -7.33
N THR A 54 6.62 12.82 -7.22
CA THR A 54 6.98 11.99 -8.39
C THR A 54 5.81 11.28 -9.08
N VAL A 55 4.62 11.23 -8.46
CA VAL A 55 3.45 10.58 -9.08
C VAL A 55 2.73 11.52 -10.06
N HIS A 56 2.83 12.84 -9.83
CA HIS A 56 2.25 13.83 -10.73
C HIS A 56 3.09 14.10 -11.98
N GLN A 57 4.40 13.80 -12.00
CA GLN A 57 5.24 14.09 -13.17
C GLN A 57 4.97 13.17 -14.37
N VAL A 58 4.36 12.00 -14.15
CA VAL A 58 3.82 11.17 -15.26
C VAL A 58 2.58 11.83 -15.88
N PHE A 59 1.92 12.74 -15.15
CA PHE A 59 0.75 13.48 -15.60
C PHE A 59 1.00 14.98 -15.88
N GLU A 60 2.17 15.54 -15.56
CA GLU A 60 2.49 16.96 -15.76
C GLU A 60 2.55 17.38 -17.24
N GLY A 61 2.67 16.43 -18.17
CA GLY A 61 2.52 16.66 -19.61
C GLY A 61 1.13 16.29 -20.16
N SER A 62 0.19 15.85 -19.32
CA SER A 62 -1.05 15.17 -19.74
C SER A 62 -2.33 15.96 -19.49
N SER A 63 -2.25 17.30 -19.49
CA SER A 63 -3.47 18.14 -19.49
C SER A 63 -4.36 17.88 -20.71
N HIS A 64 -3.87 17.15 -21.73
CA HIS A 64 -4.57 16.86 -22.97
C HIS A 64 -4.41 15.40 -23.47
N VAL A 65 -4.25 14.41 -22.59
CA VAL A 65 -4.23 13.01 -23.03
C VAL A 65 -5.66 12.50 -23.22
N ASN A 66 -6.01 12.24 -24.48
CA ASN A 66 -7.31 11.69 -24.85
C ASN A 66 -7.33 10.17 -24.56
N MET A 67 -7.95 9.78 -23.45
CA MET A 67 -8.12 8.39 -23.03
C MET A 67 -9.36 7.71 -23.65
N SER A 68 -9.88 8.23 -24.77
CA SER A 68 -11.01 7.62 -25.47
C SER A 68 -10.63 6.26 -26.03
N HIS A 69 -11.40 5.24 -25.71
CA HIS A 69 -11.16 3.88 -26.20
C HIS A 69 -12.48 3.14 -26.42
N ILE A 70 -12.42 2.12 -27.28
CA ILE A 70 -13.51 1.19 -27.55
C ILE A 70 -13.02 -0.19 -27.14
N ILE A 71 -13.77 -0.86 -26.27
CA ILE A 71 -13.50 -2.24 -25.89
C ILE A 71 -14.16 -3.13 -26.95
N HIS A 72 -13.38 -3.65 -27.90
CA HIS A 72 -13.93 -4.49 -28.97
C HIS A 72 -14.33 -5.88 -28.47
N ASN A 73 -13.46 -6.53 -27.68
CA ASN A 73 -13.73 -7.82 -27.05
C ASN A 73 -12.86 -7.93 -25.79
N LEU A 74 -13.47 -8.28 -24.66
CA LEU A 74 -12.76 -8.52 -23.40
C LEU A 74 -13.25 -9.82 -22.74
N SER A 75 -12.54 -10.92 -23.00
CA SER A 75 -12.87 -12.23 -22.43
C SER A 75 -11.68 -12.84 -21.69
N PHE A 76 -11.96 -13.53 -20.58
CA PHE A 76 -10.95 -14.25 -19.77
C PHE A 76 -11.00 -15.77 -20.00
N ARG A 77 -11.74 -16.24 -21.00
CA ARG A 77 -11.95 -17.65 -21.35
C ARG A 77 -12.04 -17.77 -22.89
N PRO A 78 -11.93 -19.00 -23.45
CA PRO A 78 -12.23 -19.22 -24.86
C PRO A 78 -13.63 -18.68 -25.21
N GLU A 79 -13.76 -18.15 -26.42
CA GLU A 79 -15.04 -17.67 -26.94
C GLU A 79 -15.95 -18.88 -27.22
N TYR A 80 -17.18 -18.84 -26.72
CA TYR A 80 -18.19 -19.88 -26.96
C TYR A 80 -19.40 -19.24 -27.63
N PRO A 81 -20.05 -19.94 -28.59
CA PRO A 81 -21.22 -19.41 -29.27
C PRO A 81 -22.32 -19.07 -28.25
N GLY A 82 -22.76 -17.81 -28.26
CA GLY A 82 -23.80 -17.29 -27.36
C GLY A 82 -23.29 -16.62 -26.07
N ILE A 83 -21.98 -16.54 -25.83
CA ILE A 83 -21.43 -15.71 -24.75
C ILE A 83 -21.26 -14.27 -25.26
N HIS A 84 -22.01 -13.34 -24.70
CA HIS A 84 -21.84 -11.90 -24.93
C HIS A 84 -21.28 -11.26 -23.66
N ASN A 85 -20.05 -10.75 -23.71
CA ASN A 85 -19.44 -10.12 -22.54
C ASN A 85 -19.98 -8.69 -22.37
N PRO A 86 -20.38 -8.28 -21.15
CA PRO A 86 -21.04 -7.00 -20.91
C PRO A 86 -20.16 -5.77 -21.19
N LEU A 87 -18.85 -5.94 -21.33
CA LEU A 87 -17.93 -4.86 -21.67
C LEU A 87 -17.62 -4.78 -23.17
N ASP A 88 -18.07 -5.75 -23.97
CA ASP A 88 -17.87 -5.74 -25.42
C ASP A 88 -18.71 -4.63 -26.06
N GLY A 89 -18.12 -3.87 -26.98
CA GLY A 89 -18.74 -2.73 -27.64
C GLY A 89 -18.85 -1.46 -26.78
N THR A 90 -18.30 -1.47 -25.56
CA THR A 90 -18.33 -0.28 -24.68
C THR A 90 -17.39 0.79 -25.23
N MET A 91 -17.94 1.97 -25.54
CA MET A 91 -17.20 3.12 -26.06
C MET A 91 -17.24 4.28 -25.07
N TRP A 92 -16.08 4.80 -24.70
CA TRP A 92 -15.97 6.01 -23.90
C TRP A 92 -15.20 7.06 -24.68
N ILE A 93 -15.83 8.21 -24.91
CA ILE A 93 -15.23 9.36 -25.57
C ILE A 93 -15.11 10.49 -24.55
N LEU A 94 -13.88 10.88 -24.22
CA LEU A 94 -13.61 11.93 -23.24
C LEU A 94 -13.45 13.28 -23.96
N ARG A 95 -14.46 14.15 -23.85
CA ARG A 95 -14.44 15.50 -24.45
C ARG A 95 -13.68 16.47 -23.53
N GLY A 96 -12.39 16.67 -23.81
CA GLY A 96 -11.61 17.78 -23.22
C GLY A 96 -11.21 17.64 -21.74
N ALA A 97 -11.40 16.47 -21.13
CA ALA A 97 -10.93 16.17 -19.78
C ALA A 97 -9.84 15.08 -19.84
N SER A 98 -8.83 15.18 -18.97
CA SER A 98 -7.90 14.07 -18.69
C SER A 98 -8.47 13.27 -17.52
N GLY A 99 -8.57 11.95 -17.64
CA GLY A 99 -9.23 11.10 -16.66
C GLY A 99 -8.88 9.63 -16.82
N THR A 100 -9.12 8.84 -15.78
CA THR A 100 -8.87 7.38 -15.81
C THR A 100 -10.19 6.62 -15.79
N PHE A 101 -10.33 5.64 -16.70
CA PHE A 101 -11.46 4.72 -16.70
C PHE A 101 -11.07 3.47 -15.91
N LYS A 102 -11.86 3.09 -14.90
CA LYS A 102 -11.64 1.90 -14.07
C LYS A 102 -12.79 0.93 -14.24
N TYR A 103 -12.49 -0.28 -14.71
CA TYR A 103 -13.45 -1.38 -14.84
C TYR A 103 -13.16 -2.45 -13.79
N TYR A 104 -14.10 -2.66 -12.86
CA TYR A 104 -13.98 -3.69 -11.84
C TYR A 104 -14.59 -4.99 -12.37
N ILE A 105 -13.75 -5.90 -12.83
CA ILE A 105 -14.19 -7.21 -13.33
C ILE A 105 -13.96 -8.23 -12.22
N LYS A 106 -15.01 -9.01 -11.90
CA LYS A 106 -14.91 -10.14 -10.96
C LYS A 106 -14.73 -11.42 -11.77
N PRO A 107 -13.50 -11.94 -11.92
CA PRO A 107 -13.31 -13.23 -12.57
C PRO A 107 -13.96 -14.32 -11.72
N LEU A 108 -14.96 -15.02 -12.29
CA LEU A 108 -15.48 -16.23 -11.67
C LEU A 108 -14.58 -17.40 -12.09
N LEU A 109 -13.75 -17.86 -11.16
CA LEU A 109 -12.96 -19.08 -11.35
C LEU A 109 -13.92 -20.27 -11.39
N THR A 110 -14.21 -20.77 -12.59
CA THR A 110 -15.04 -21.97 -12.77
C THR A 110 -14.12 -23.18 -12.95
N LEU A 111 -13.95 -23.97 -11.88
CA LEU A 111 -13.20 -25.25 -11.90
C LEU A 111 -13.78 -26.28 -12.90
N ARG A 112 -14.94 -26.01 -13.50
CA ARG A 112 -15.63 -26.86 -14.47
C ARG A 112 -14.95 -26.97 -15.84
N ALA A 113 -13.92 -26.17 -16.15
CA ALA A 113 -13.25 -26.24 -17.44
C ALA A 113 -12.21 -27.39 -17.55
N CYS A 114 -11.69 -27.93 -16.44
CA CYS A 114 -10.61 -28.92 -16.49
C CYS A 114 -11.09 -30.38 -16.63
N ILE A 115 -12.30 -30.70 -16.16
CA ILE A 115 -12.68 -32.12 -15.97
C ILE A 115 -13.20 -32.81 -17.25
N ARG A 116 -13.47 -32.07 -18.35
CA ARG A 116 -13.93 -32.68 -19.62
C ARG A 116 -12.84 -32.92 -20.66
N SER A 117 -11.59 -32.53 -20.39
CA SER A 117 -10.45 -32.86 -21.26
C SER A 117 -9.66 -34.08 -20.78
N VAL A 118 -10.07 -34.67 -19.65
CA VAL A 118 -9.51 -35.92 -19.09
C VAL A 118 -10.68 -36.86 -18.76
N MET A 119 -11.44 -37.26 -19.78
CA MET A 119 -12.19 -38.52 -19.82
C MET A 119 -12.51 -38.88 -21.27
#